data_AF-E9HP13-F1
#
_entry.id   AF-E9HP13-F1
#
_cell.length_a   1.000
_cell.length_b   1.000
_cell.length_c   1.000
_cell.angle_alpha   90.00
_cell.angle_beta   90.00
_cell.angle_gamma   90.00
#
_symmetry.space_group_name_H-M   'P 1'
#
loop_
_entity.id
_entity.type
_entity.pdbx_description
1 polymer ?
#
loop_
_entity_poly.entity_id
_entity_poly.type
_entity_poly.pdbx_seq_one_letter_code
_entity_poly.pdbx_strand_id
1 'polypeptide(L)'
;MTSTPPTPPTAPIQNPLNQRQGPRAPSPDPNNVPLTKSHLRELYSQDERKSIPVYKGKRGDQLINNWLKDAKRVAQSAGWNAKDKIKYFSDRLRGDAADWHSDYIDHAADKEDYDAWEKAIISRFLTETEIESLKKQLNELKQMPDQSTQTYVSRLNHLYDIIHGKEIVLDETIAPPEAVVLARSLRKIRGEAKQKILLKGLLPKVVQAVWTRINVNSHYEDVCEIVYAAETIVNRMEQNEEKSLKATIAGISAHEDEQDVELQRQKKKLSKLEKLVGLNIEQRP
;
A
#
# COMPACT_ATOMS: atom_id res chain seq x y z
N MET A 1 6.71 -27.94 -83.67
CA MET A 1 5.70 -28.92 -84.09
C MET A 1 5.70 -30.03 -83.03
N THR A 2 4.89 -29.94 -81.97
CA THR A 2 3.46 -30.33 -81.81
C THR A 2 3.19 -31.83 -81.95
N SER A 3 2.86 -32.50 -80.83
CA SER A 3 1.64 -33.35 -80.69
C SER A 3 1.53 -33.99 -79.28
N THR A 4 0.52 -33.59 -78.52
CA THR A 4 -0.24 -34.37 -77.50
C THR A 4 -1.34 -35.21 -78.18
N PRO A 5 -2.21 -36.01 -77.50
CA PRO A 5 -2.12 -36.96 -76.36
C PRO A 5 -2.72 -38.37 -76.75
N PRO A 6 -3.04 -39.35 -75.85
CA PRO A 6 -4.31 -39.35 -75.07
C PRO A 6 -4.33 -40.10 -73.69
N THR A 7 -5.38 -39.86 -72.89
CA THR A 7 -5.91 -40.64 -71.72
C THR A 7 -7.16 -41.47 -72.16
N PRO A 8 -7.86 -42.31 -71.34
CA PRO A 8 -7.58 -43.22 -70.20
C PRO A 8 -8.16 -44.66 -70.44
N PRO A 9 -8.30 -45.57 -69.43
CA PRO A 9 -9.66 -45.81 -68.90
C PRO A 9 -9.79 -46.15 -67.39
N THR A 10 -11.00 -45.92 -66.91
CA THR A 10 -11.60 -46.05 -65.57
C THR A 10 -11.90 -47.49 -65.14
N ALA A 11 -11.80 -47.81 -63.84
CA ALA A 11 -12.42 -48.99 -63.19
C ALA A 11 -12.64 -48.72 -61.67
N PRO A 12 -13.45 -49.50 -60.93
CA PRO A 12 -14.82 -49.11 -60.58
C PRO A 12 -15.06 -48.87 -59.07
N ILE A 13 -16.20 -48.22 -58.82
CA ILE A 13 -16.81 -47.90 -57.52
C ILE A 13 -17.23 -49.17 -56.76
N GLN A 14 -16.86 -49.29 -55.49
CA GLN A 14 -17.57 -50.08 -54.48
C GLN A 14 -17.61 -49.35 -53.14
N ASN A 15 -18.82 -48.96 -52.72
CA ASN A 15 -19.17 -48.63 -51.33
C ASN A 15 -19.07 -49.90 -50.47
N PRO A 16 -18.77 -49.74 -49.16
CA PRO A 16 -19.79 -50.15 -48.21
C PRO A 16 -20.11 -49.10 -47.14
N LEU A 17 -21.39 -49.14 -46.82
CA LEU A 17 -22.18 -48.41 -45.86
C LEU A 17 -21.73 -48.68 -44.40
N ASN A 18 -21.99 -47.68 -43.54
CA ASN A 18 -22.13 -47.75 -42.07
C ASN A 18 -20.87 -47.81 -41.19
N GLN A 19 -20.39 -46.64 -40.77
CA GLN A 19 -20.05 -46.42 -39.36
C GLN A 19 -20.78 -45.17 -38.84
N ARG A 20 -21.39 -45.36 -37.67
CA ARG A 20 -22.38 -44.51 -37.01
C ARG A 20 -21.87 -43.09 -36.78
N GLN A 21 -22.66 -42.10 -37.21
CA GLN A 21 -22.56 -40.73 -36.74
C GLN A 21 -22.94 -40.70 -35.25
N GLY A 22 -21.97 -40.41 -34.37
CA GLY A 22 -22.26 -39.88 -33.04
C GLY A 22 -22.87 -38.48 -33.17
N PRO A 23 -23.69 -38.03 -32.21
CA PRO A 23 -24.34 -36.73 -32.30
C PRO A 23 -23.29 -35.62 -32.42
N ARG A 24 -23.39 -34.86 -33.51
CA ARG A 24 -22.61 -33.64 -33.79
C ARG A 24 -22.85 -32.66 -32.63
N ALA A 25 -21.79 -32.30 -31.91
CA ALA A 25 -21.85 -31.24 -30.91
C ALA A 25 -22.41 -29.95 -31.55
N PRO A 26 -23.28 -29.20 -30.88
CA PRO A 26 -23.75 -27.92 -31.39
C PRO A 26 -22.56 -26.98 -31.61
N SER A 27 -22.59 -26.19 -32.68
CA SER A 27 -21.69 -25.04 -32.84
C SER A 27 -21.69 -24.22 -31.55
N PRO A 28 -20.52 -23.84 -31.00
CA PRO A 28 -20.48 -23.03 -29.80
C PRO A 28 -21.12 -21.67 -30.10
N ASP A 29 -22.15 -21.34 -29.32
CA ASP A 29 -22.81 -20.04 -29.30
C ASP A 29 -21.75 -18.96 -28.97
N PRO A 30 -21.57 -17.92 -29.81
CA PRO A 30 -20.61 -16.85 -29.54
C PRO A 30 -20.90 -16.09 -28.23
N ASN A 31 -22.09 -16.24 -27.64
CA ASN A 31 -22.46 -15.63 -26.37
C ASN A 31 -22.18 -16.50 -25.13
N ASN A 32 -21.65 -17.72 -25.30
CA ASN A 32 -21.45 -18.65 -24.19
C ASN A 32 -19.99 -19.12 -24.02
N VAL A 33 -19.04 -18.35 -24.55
CA VAL A 33 -17.62 -18.51 -24.21
C VAL A 33 -17.47 -18.07 -22.74
N PRO A 34 -16.95 -18.92 -21.83
CA PRO A 34 -16.65 -18.47 -20.48
C PRO A 34 -15.70 -17.27 -20.58
N LEU A 35 -16.11 -16.10 -20.06
CA LEU A 35 -15.21 -14.98 -19.88
C LEU A 35 -14.13 -15.40 -18.87
N THR A 36 -13.06 -15.99 -19.40
CA THR A 36 -11.90 -16.35 -18.61
C THR A 36 -11.17 -15.08 -18.20
N LYS A 37 -10.46 -15.14 -17.06
CA LYS A 37 -9.57 -14.06 -16.61
C LYS A 37 -8.57 -13.63 -17.70
N SER A 38 -8.20 -14.56 -18.60
CA SER A 38 -7.38 -14.27 -19.78
C SER A 38 -8.09 -13.41 -20.83
N HIS A 39 -9.35 -13.69 -21.16
CA HIS A 39 -10.14 -12.87 -22.10
C HIS A 39 -10.40 -11.46 -21.56
N LEU A 40 -10.67 -11.33 -20.25
CA LEU A 40 -10.76 -10.01 -19.61
C LEU A 40 -9.41 -9.28 -19.63
N ARG A 41 -8.31 -9.97 -19.32
CA ARG A 41 -6.96 -9.41 -19.42
C ARG A 41 -6.63 -8.93 -20.84
N GLU A 42 -7.06 -9.67 -21.85
CA GLU A 42 -6.83 -9.35 -23.28
C GLU A 42 -7.71 -8.18 -23.76
N LEU A 43 -8.96 -8.08 -23.29
CA LEU A 43 -9.85 -6.95 -23.56
C LEU A 43 -9.42 -5.66 -22.84
N TYR A 44 -8.72 -5.78 -21.70
CA TYR A 44 -8.13 -4.67 -20.94
C TYR A 44 -6.62 -4.49 -21.18
N SER A 45 -6.03 -5.14 -22.19
CA SER A 45 -4.63 -4.92 -22.62
C SER A 45 -4.49 -3.53 -23.26
N GLN A 46 -4.70 -2.48 -22.46
CA GLN A 46 -3.92 -1.28 -22.60
C GLN A 46 -2.47 -1.73 -22.45
N ASP A 47 -1.64 -1.43 -23.45
CA ASP A 47 -0.20 -1.64 -23.37
C ASP A 47 0.29 -1.23 -21.97
N GLU A 48 0.58 -2.21 -21.11
CA GLU A 48 0.74 -2.00 -19.65
C GLU A 48 1.88 -0.99 -19.39
N ARG A 49 2.79 -0.83 -20.36
CA ARG A 49 3.81 0.22 -20.45
C ARG A 49 3.25 1.63 -20.33
N LYS A 50 2.07 1.91 -20.87
CA LYS A 50 1.43 3.23 -20.83
C LYS A 50 1.01 3.63 -19.42
N SER A 51 0.82 2.67 -18.53
CA SER A 51 0.52 2.88 -17.10
C SER A 51 1.73 3.38 -16.31
N ILE A 52 2.95 3.23 -16.85
CA ILE A 52 4.16 3.77 -16.24
C ILE A 52 4.28 5.25 -16.63
N PRO A 53 4.36 6.21 -15.71
CA PRO A 53 4.53 7.62 -16.07
C PRO A 53 5.85 7.85 -16.83
N VAL A 54 5.92 8.92 -17.62
CA VAL A 54 7.18 9.27 -18.32
C VAL A 54 8.17 9.88 -17.31
N TYR A 55 9.45 9.52 -17.42
CA TYR A 55 10.53 10.09 -16.62
C TYR A 55 11.53 10.84 -17.50
N LYS A 56 11.79 12.12 -17.20
CA LYS A 56 12.68 12.96 -18.03
C LYS A 56 14.08 13.13 -17.44
N GLY A 57 14.25 12.86 -16.15
CA GLY A 57 15.52 13.03 -15.45
C GLY A 57 15.82 14.48 -15.06
N LYS A 58 14.80 15.35 -14.98
CA LYS A 58 14.99 16.78 -14.64
C LYS A 58 14.69 17.06 -13.18
N ARG A 59 15.32 18.10 -12.61
CA ARG A 59 14.97 18.63 -11.28
C ARG A 59 13.49 19.03 -11.26
N GLY A 60 12.75 18.48 -10.29
CA GLY A 60 11.30 18.70 -10.16
C GLY A 60 10.43 17.61 -10.79
N ASP A 61 11.01 16.67 -11.53
CA ASP A 61 10.33 15.40 -11.83
C ASP A 61 10.13 14.60 -10.53
N GLN A 62 9.24 13.60 -10.57
CA GLN A 62 9.13 12.62 -9.49
C GLN A 62 10.49 11.96 -9.19
N LEU A 63 10.79 11.66 -7.92
CA LEU A 63 12.03 10.96 -7.56
C LEU A 63 12.17 9.64 -8.34
N ILE A 64 13.37 9.35 -8.85
CA ILE A 64 13.65 8.13 -9.61
C ILE A 64 13.25 6.86 -8.84
N ASN A 65 13.45 6.84 -7.51
CA ASN A 65 13.04 5.72 -6.66
C ASN A 65 11.52 5.52 -6.61
N ASN A 66 10.74 6.62 -6.64
CA ASN A 66 9.28 6.54 -6.67
C ASN A 66 8.81 6.10 -8.06
N TRP A 67 9.41 6.64 -9.12
CA TRP A 67 9.14 6.21 -10.48
C TRP A 67 9.41 4.71 -10.68
N LEU A 68 10.58 4.23 -10.22
CA LEU A 68 10.95 2.81 -10.27
C LEU A 68 9.99 1.94 -9.45
N LYS A 69 9.50 2.43 -8.30
CA LYS A 69 8.50 1.70 -7.50
C LYS A 69 7.19 1.50 -8.28
N ASP A 70 6.71 2.55 -8.95
CA ASP A 70 5.51 2.47 -9.78
C ASP A 70 5.73 1.59 -11.01
N ALA A 71 6.85 1.75 -11.70
CA ALA A 71 7.24 0.93 -12.85
C ALA A 71 7.36 -0.55 -12.48
N LYS A 72 7.97 -0.87 -11.33
CA LYS A 72 8.08 -2.24 -10.81
C LYS A 72 6.74 -2.85 -10.45
N ARG A 73 5.81 -2.06 -9.89
CA ARG A 73 4.45 -2.55 -9.62
C ARG A 73 3.75 -2.98 -10.91
N VAL A 74 3.88 -2.18 -11.97
CA VAL A 74 3.33 -2.52 -13.30
C VAL A 74 4.02 -3.75 -13.87
N ALA A 75 5.36 -3.80 -13.82
CA ALA A 75 6.12 -4.96 -14.28
C ALA A 75 5.74 -6.26 -13.54
N GLN A 76 5.46 -6.17 -12.24
CA GLN A 76 5.01 -7.31 -11.45
C GLN A 76 3.62 -7.77 -11.83
N SER A 77 2.66 -6.87 -12.04
CA SER A 77 1.32 -7.25 -12.51
C SER A 77 1.34 -7.88 -13.91
N ALA A 78 2.27 -7.42 -14.73
CA ALA A 78 2.48 -7.88 -16.10
C ALA A 78 3.27 -9.19 -16.20
N GLY A 79 4.04 -9.55 -15.17
CA GLY A 79 4.90 -10.73 -15.17
C GLY A 79 6.20 -10.53 -15.97
N TRP A 80 6.72 -9.31 -16.05
CA TRP A 80 7.95 -9.01 -16.81
C TRP A 80 9.20 -9.59 -16.15
N ASN A 81 10.07 -10.20 -16.96
CA ASN A 81 11.40 -10.63 -16.55
C ASN A 81 12.41 -9.45 -16.52
N ALA A 82 13.67 -9.70 -16.16
CA ALA A 82 14.70 -8.66 -16.07
C ALA A 82 14.92 -7.90 -17.39
N LYS A 83 15.03 -8.64 -18.50
CA LYS A 83 15.21 -8.10 -19.85
C LYS A 83 14.02 -7.23 -20.29
N ASP A 84 12.81 -7.72 -20.06
CA ASP A 84 11.58 -6.98 -20.34
C ASP A 84 11.50 -5.69 -19.52
N LYS A 85 11.90 -5.72 -18.24
CA LYS A 85 11.96 -4.52 -17.40
C LYS A 85 12.88 -3.46 -17.98
N ILE A 86 14.13 -3.80 -18.34
CA ILE A 86 15.07 -2.82 -18.89
C ILE A 86 14.49 -2.18 -20.16
N LYS A 87 13.98 -3.01 -21.08
CA LYS A 87 13.38 -2.57 -22.34
C LYS A 87 12.15 -1.68 -22.15
N TYR A 88 11.20 -2.11 -21.32
CA TYR A 88 9.93 -1.41 -21.16
C TYR A 88 10.03 -0.20 -20.24
N PHE A 89 11.00 -0.17 -19.33
CA PHE A 89 11.30 1.03 -18.55
C PHE A 89 11.98 2.07 -19.42
N SER A 90 12.91 1.69 -20.30
CA SER A 90 13.55 2.62 -21.22
C SER A 90 12.59 3.23 -22.24
N ASP A 91 11.58 2.47 -22.70
CA ASP A 91 10.47 2.99 -23.53
C ASP A 91 9.74 4.20 -22.89
N ARG A 92 9.86 4.38 -21.57
CA ARG A 92 9.21 5.44 -20.78
C ARG A 92 10.18 6.52 -20.28
N LEU A 93 11.46 6.41 -20.60
CA LEU A 93 12.46 7.45 -20.37
C LEU A 93 12.43 8.47 -21.53
N ARG A 94 12.60 9.75 -21.24
CA ARG A 94 12.70 10.83 -22.24
C ARG A 94 13.79 11.83 -21.82
N GLY A 95 14.23 12.68 -22.74
CA GLY A 95 15.25 13.70 -22.46
C GLY A 95 16.52 13.10 -21.84
N ASP A 96 17.08 13.78 -20.84
CA ASP A 96 18.32 13.41 -20.15
C ASP A 96 18.34 11.95 -19.66
N ALA A 97 17.18 11.42 -19.23
CA ALA A 97 17.07 10.03 -18.81
C ALA A 97 17.16 9.02 -19.96
N ALA A 98 16.63 9.36 -21.13
CA ALA A 98 16.76 8.52 -22.32
C ALA A 98 18.19 8.57 -22.88
N ASP A 99 18.78 9.76 -22.94
CA ASP A 99 20.16 9.95 -23.41
C ASP A 99 21.13 9.14 -22.54
N TRP A 100 20.99 9.24 -21.21
CA TRP A 100 21.78 8.43 -20.28
C TRP A 100 21.57 6.92 -20.47
N HIS A 101 20.34 6.46 -20.72
CA HIS A 101 20.06 5.04 -20.91
C HIS A 101 20.78 4.50 -22.16
N SER A 102 20.74 5.24 -23.27
CA SER A 102 21.46 4.89 -24.49
C SER A 102 22.96 4.75 -24.23
N ASP A 103 23.57 5.74 -23.58
CA ASP A 103 24.99 5.70 -23.22
C ASP A 103 25.33 4.52 -22.30
N TYR A 104 24.47 4.22 -21.31
CA TYR A 104 24.67 3.09 -20.40
C TYR A 104 24.66 1.74 -21.14
N ILE A 105 23.68 1.51 -22.01
CA ILE A 105 23.52 0.24 -22.72
C ILE A 105 24.67 -0.02 -23.71
N ASP A 106 25.32 1.03 -24.22
CA ASP A 106 26.49 0.89 -25.08
C ASP A 106 27.75 0.43 -24.32
N HIS A 107 27.86 0.77 -23.03
CA HIS A 107 29.02 0.45 -22.19
C HIS A 107 28.77 -0.67 -21.17
N ALA A 108 27.54 -1.14 -21.01
CA ALA A 108 27.19 -2.17 -20.05
C ALA A 108 27.84 -3.52 -20.41
N ALA A 109 28.48 -4.15 -19.42
CA ALA A 109 29.07 -5.48 -19.56
C ALA A 109 28.01 -6.58 -19.76
N ASP A 110 26.88 -6.44 -19.06
CA ASP A 110 25.68 -7.25 -19.25
C ASP A 110 24.47 -6.33 -19.44
N LYS A 111 23.86 -6.38 -20.62
CA LYS A 111 22.71 -5.55 -20.99
C LYS A 111 21.39 -6.08 -20.41
N GLU A 112 21.40 -7.27 -19.83
CA GLU A 112 20.25 -7.93 -19.22
C GLU A 112 20.28 -7.86 -17.68
N ASP A 113 21.38 -7.40 -17.08
CA ASP A 113 21.52 -7.20 -15.63
C ASP A 113 20.69 -6.01 -15.15
N TYR A 114 19.45 -6.31 -14.77
CA TYR A 114 18.51 -5.33 -14.24
C TYR A 114 18.98 -4.70 -12.93
N ASP A 115 19.67 -5.45 -12.07
CA ASP A 115 20.09 -4.96 -10.76
C ASP A 115 21.24 -3.95 -10.90
N ALA A 116 22.17 -4.21 -11.83
CA ALA A 116 23.21 -3.24 -12.19
C ALA A 116 22.59 -1.99 -12.86
N TRP A 117 21.65 -2.17 -13.78
CA TRP A 117 20.95 -1.07 -14.45
C TRP A 117 20.19 -0.19 -13.46
N GLU A 118 19.44 -0.80 -12.52
CA GLU A 118 18.68 -0.09 -11.49
C GLU A 118 19.60 0.74 -10.59
N LYS A 119 20.72 0.16 -10.13
CA LYS A 119 21.68 0.90 -9.31
C LYS A 119 22.27 2.09 -10.06
N ALA A 120 22.58 1.90 -11.34
CA ALA A 120 23.17 2.95 -12.17
C ALA A 120 22.20 4.11 -12.44
N ILE A 121 20.93 3.83 -12.77
CA ILE A 121 19.94 4.89 -13.03
C ILE A 121 19.62 5.68 -11.75
N ILE A 122 19.52 5.00 -10.60
CA ILE A 122 19.35 5.65 -9.30
C ILE A 122 20.56 6.55 -9.01
N SER A 123 21.77 6.03 -9.14
CA SER A 123 22.99 6.79 -8.87
C SER A 123 23.14 8.02 -9.78
N ARG A 124 22.64 7.96 -11.01
CA ARG A 124 22.70 9.09 -11.95
C ARG A 124 21.72 10.20 -11.59
N PHE A 125 20.48 9.83 -11.24
CA PHE A 125 19.36 10.76 -11.15
C PHE A 125 18.91 11.08 -9.73
N LEU A 126 19.45 10.40 -8.71
CA LEU A 126 19.30 10.79 -7.31
C LEU A 126 20.47 11.70 -6.93
N THR A 127 20.27 13.00 -7.00
CA THR A 127 21.32 14.00 -6.75
C THR A 127 21.63 14.16 -5.26
N GLU A 128 22.86 14.57 -4.90
CA GLU A 128 23.21 14.84 -3.48
C GLU A 128 22.28 15.86 -2.84
N THR A 129 21.87 16.89 -3.58
CA THR A 129 20.89 17.89 -3.10
C THR A 129 19.53 17.28 -2.76
N GLU A 130 19.07 16.28 -3.52
CA GLU A 130 17.83 15.57 -3.20
C GLU A 130 18.03 14.66 -2.00
N ILE A 131 19.19 13.99 -1.88
CA ILE A 131 19.56 13.19 -0.70
C ILE A 131 19.57 14.04 0.56
N GLU A 132 20.16 15.24 0.53
CA GLU A 132 20.16 16.19 1.64
C GLU A 132 18.73 16.63 2.01
N SER A 133 17.90 16.95 1.01
CA SER A 133 16.50 17.27 1.24
C SER A 133 15.74 16.10 1.88
N LEU A 134 15.97 14.87 1.42
CA LEU A 134 15.37 13.66 1.98
C LEU A 134 15.86 13.39 3.41
N LYS A 135 17.15 13.60 3.71
CA LYS A 135 17.69 13.51 5.08
C LYS A 135 17.01 14.52 6.00
N LYS A 136 16.77 15.75 5.52
CA LYS A 136 16.02 16.76 6.28
C LYS A 136 14.58 16.29 6.54
N GLN A 137 13.88 15.81 5.51
CA GLN A 137 12.53 15.26 5.63
C GLN A 137 12.47 14.08 6.62
N LEU A 138 13.48 13.20 6.61
CA LEU A 138 13.57 12.06 7.53
C LEU A 138 13.76 12.52 8.99
N ASN A 139 14.57 13.57 9.22
CA ASN A 139 14.82 14.10 10.56
C ASN A 139 13.63 14.84 11.17
N GLU A 140 12.79 15.42 10.32
CA GLU A 140 11.54 16.13 10.68
C GLU A 140 10.31 15.22 10.65
N LEU A 141 10.48 13.94 10.28
CA LEU A 141 9.39 12.99 10.12
C LEU A 141 8.66 12.78 11.45
N LYS A 142 7.34 12.99 11.44
CA LYS A 142 6.44 12.75 12.57
C LYS A 142 5.16 12.06 12.10
N GLN A 143 4.56 11.27 12.97
CA GLN A 143 3.23 10.71 12.81
C GLN A 143 2.21 11.85 12.88
N MET A 144 1.33 11.93 11.87
CA MET A 144 0.23 12.90 11.89
C MET A 144 -0.91 12.40 12.82
N PRO A 145 -1.70 13.29 13.43
CA PRO A 145 -2.75 12.90 14.38
C PRO A 145 -3.79 11.92 13.83
N ASP A 146 -4.06 11.99 12.54
CA ASP A 146 -5.03 11.18 11.78
C ASP A 146 -4.39 9.97 11.08
N GLN A 147 -3.07 9.80 11.21
CA GLN A 147 -2.32 8.78 10.51
C GLN A 147 -2.05 7.56 11.38
N SER A 148 -2.30 6.36 10.84
CA SER A 148 -1.94 5.11 11.51
C SER A 148 -0.43 4.95 11.68
N THR A 149 -0.01 4.29 12.76
CA THR A 149 1.40 4.00 13.01
C THR A 149 2.02 3.15 11.90
N GLN A 150 1.28 2.22 11.30
CA GLN A 150 1.74 1.41 10.16
C GLN A 150 2.07 2.27 8.93
N THR A 151 1.24 3.27 8.64
CA THR A 151 1.49 4.20 7.52
C THR A 151 2.71 5.06 7.81
N TYR A 152 2.88 5.51 9.05
CA TYR A 152 4.05 6.27 9.50
C TYR A 152 5.34 5.44 9.38
N VAL A 153 5.36 4.21 9.89
CA VAL A 153 6.49 3.28 9.80
C VAL A 153 6.83 2.97 8.33
N SER A 154 5.82 2.78 7.47
CA SER A 154 6.03 2.56 6.04
C SER A 154 6.71 3.76 5.36
N ARG A 155 6.32 4.99 5.71
CA ARG A 155 6.98 6.21 5.19
C ARG A 155 8.41 6.35 5.68
N LEU A 156 8.65 6.07 6.96
CA LEU A 156 9.99 6.07 7.55
C LEU A 156 10.90 5.08 6.81
N ASN A 157 10.46 3.83 6.68
CA ASN A 157 11.22 2.78 6.00
C ASN A 157 11.50 3.14 4.55
N HIS A 158 10.48 3.62 3.82
CA HIS A 158 10.65 4.03 2.43
C HIS A 158 11.66 5.18 2.27
N LEU A 159 11.59 6.23 3.09
CA LEU A 159 12.56 7.33 3.05
C LEU A 159 13.97 6.85 3.40
N TYR A 160 14.10 6.02 4.43
CA TYR A 160 15.39 5.49 4.85
C TYR A 160 16.02 4.62 3.75
N ASP A 161 15.22 3.78 3.07
CA ASP A 161 15.66 2.93 1.97
C ASP A 161 16.07 3.74 0.73
N ILE A 162 15.47 4.91 0.49
CA ILE A 162 15.91 5.82 -0.58
C ILE A 162 17.28 6.42 -0.25
N ILE A 163 17.45 6.92 0.98
CA ILE A 163 18.66 7.66 1.39
C ILE A 163 19.87 6.72 1.54
N HIS A 164 19.67 5.57 2.16
CA HIS A 164 20.75 4.67 2.57
C HIS A 164 20.80 3.38 1.73
N GLY A 165 19.96 3.27 0.70
CA GLY A 165 19.78 2.04 -0.05
C GLY A 165 18.98 1.00 0.73
N LYS A 166 18.58 -0.07 0.03
CA LYS A 166 17.91 -1.23 0.63
C LYS A 166 18.88 -2.04 1.48
N GLU A 167 18.33 -2.73 2.46
CA GLU A 167 19.11 -3.66 3.27
C GLU A 167 19.73 -4.76 2.40
N ILE A 168 21.00 -5.06 2.66
CA ILE A 168 21.72 -6.13 1.99
C ILE A 168 21.27 -7.45 2.61
N VAL A 169 20.55 -8.26 1.83
CA VAL A 169 20.16 -9.62 2.22
C VAL A 169 21.20 -10.56 1.62
N LEU A 170 22.04 -11.13 2.48
CA LEU A 170 23.00 -12.16 2.09
C LEU A 170 22.42 -13.55 2.39
N ASP A 171 22.70 -14.50 1.51
CA ASP A 171 22.56 -15.91 1.83
C ASP A 171 23.70 -16.32 2.77
N GLU A 172 23.39 -16.44 4.06
CA GLU A 172 24.38 -16.78 5.09
C GLU A 172 24.99 -18.19 4.90
N THR A 173 24.41 -19.04 4.03
CA THR A 173 24.93 -20.39 3.75
C THR A 173 26.05 -20.39 2.71
N ILE A 174 26.11 -19.37 1.85
CA ILE A 174 27.07 -19.26 0.74
C ILE A 174 28.05 -18.11 0.97
N ALA A 175 27.64 -17.07 1.72
CA ALA A 175 28.45 -15.89 1.94
C ALA A 175 29.67 -16.18 2.86
N PRO A 176 30.82 -15.55 2.60
CA PRO A 176 31.96 -15.62 3.51
C PRO A 176 31.59 -15.18 4.94
N PRO A 177 32.14 -15.80 6.00
CA PRO A 177 31.81 -15.45 7.38
C PRO A 177 31.98 -13.96 7.72
N GLU A 178 33.02 -13.32 7.17
CA GLU A 178 33.27 -11.88 7.35
C GLU A 178 32.14 -11.02 6.75
N ALA A 179 31.62 -11.39 5.58
CA ALA A 179 30.52 -10.68 4.94
C ALA A 179 29.22 -10.82 5.75
N VAL A 180 28.97 -12.00 6.34
CA VAL A 180 27.83 -12.25 7.22
C VAL A 180 27.92 -11.40 8.49
N VAL A 181 29.08 -11.34 9.13
CA VAL A 181 29.31 -10.51 10.33
C VAL A 181 29.10 -9.02 10.02
N LEU A 182 29.61 -8.55 8.89
CA LEU A 182 29.42 -7.18 8.44
C LEU A 182 27.95 -6.87 8.16
N ALA A 183 27.24 -7.75 7.43
CA ALA A 183 25.82 -7.57 7.13
C ALA A 183 24.96 -7.51 8.40
N ARG A 184 25.22 -8.40 9.37
CA ARG A 184 24.54 -8.37 10.69
C ARG A 184 24.80 -7.06 11.44
N SER A 185 26.05 -6.57 11.42
CA SER A 185 26.43 -5.32 12.06
C SER A 185 25.77 -4.11 11.39
N LEU A 186 25.74 -4.07 10.05
CA LEU A 186 25.06 -3.03 9.27
C LEU A 186 23.55 -3.02 9.53
N ARG A 187 22.92 -4.20 9.55
CA ARG A 187 21.50 -4.35 9.91
C ARG A 187 21.22 -3.78 11.31
N LYS A 188 22.07 -4.08 12.29
CA LYS A 188 21.94 -3.55 13.66
C LYS A 188 22.02 -2.03 13.70
N ILE A 189 23.05 -1.44 13.10
CA ILE A 189 23.23 0.04 13.05
C ILE A 189 22.04 0.70 12.34
N ARG A 190 21.58 0.10 11.23
CA ARG A 190 20.39 0.56 10.49
C ARG A 190 19.14 0.52 11.37
N GLY A 191 18.92 -0.59 12.07
CA GLY A 191 17.79 -0.78 12.97
C GLY A 191 17.79 0.25 14.10
N GLU A 192 18.92 0.43 14.78
CA GLU A 192 19.07 1.43 15.86
C GLU A 192 18.78 2.86 15.38
N ALA A 193 19.27 3.22 14.19
CA ALA A 193 18.98 4.53 13.60
C ALA A 193 17.49 4.71 13.29
N LYS A 194 16.85 3.70 12.69
CA LYS A 194 15.40 3.71 12.40
C LYS A 194 14.57 3.77 13.68
N GLN A 195 14.94 3.03 14.73
CA GLN A 195 14.27 3.07 16.04
C GLN A 195 14.30 4.48 16.65
N LYS A 196 15.45 5.16 16.64
CA LYS A 196 15.57 6.52 17.17
C LYS A 196 14.63 7.50 16.46
N ILE A 197 14.55 7.41 15.13
CA ILE A 197 13.67 8.26 14.32
C ILE A 197 12.19 7.90 14.57
N LEU A 198 11.87 6.60 14.60
CA LEU A 198 10.54 6.07 14.87
C LEU A 198 10.01 6.62 16.20
N LEU A 199 10.73 6.38 17.30
CA LEU A 199 10.32 6.79 18.65
C LEU A 199 10.23 8.31 18.81
N LYS A 200 11.12 9.07 18.16
CA LYS A 200 11.10 10.54 18.20
C LYS A 200 9.88 11.14 17.49
N GLY A 201 9.41 10.50 16.42
CA GLY A 201 8.34 11.05 15.58
C GLY A 201 6.94 10.50 15.86
N LEU A 202 6.79 9.45 16.67
CA LEU A 202 5.47 8.92 17.06
C LEU A 202 4.65 9.93 17.89
N LEU A 203 3.32 9.76 17.87
CA LEU A 203 2.43 10.56 18.71
C LEU A 203 2.73 10.34 20.20
N PRO A 204 2.73 11.39 21.04
CA PRO A 204 3.11 11.29 22.45
C PRO A 204 2.38 10.19 23.24
N LYS A 205 1.06 10.03 23.01
CA LYS A 205 0.24 8.99 23.64
C LYS A 205 0.71 7.57 23.28
N VAL A 206 1.05 7.35 22.02
CA VAL A 206 1.57 6.06 21.52
C VAL A 206 2.96 5.81 22.10
N VAL A 207 3.85 6.82 22.07
CA VAL A 207 5.20 6.73 22.65
C VAL A 207 5.18 6.30 24.12
N GLN A 208 4.27 6.86 24.91
CA GLN A 208 4.12 6.48 26.32
C GLN A 208 3.74 4.99 26.48
N ALA A 209 2.80 4.50 25.65
CA ALA A 209 2.42 3.10 25.66
C ALA A 209 3.53 2.17 25.14
N VAL A 210 4.39 2.64 24.24
CA VAL A 210 5.56 1.90 23.75
C VAL A 210 6.65 1.80 24.83
N TRP A 211 6.96 2.89 25.53
CA TRP A 211 8.02 2.91 26.56
C TRP A 211 7.78 1.93 27.71
N THR A 212 6.52 1.61 28.00
CA THR A 212 6.17 0.63 29.04
C THR A 212 6.36 -0.83 28.58
N ARG A 213 6.64 -1.07 27.30
CA ARG A 213 6.69 -2.40 26.68
C ARG A 213 8.01 -2.71 25.97
N ILE A 214 8.78 -1.69 25.61
CA ILE A 214 10.05 -1.84 24.92
C ILE A 214 11.15 -2.35 25.86
N ASN A 215 12.00 -3.25 25.36
CA ASN A 215 13.20 -3.70 26.05
C ASN A 215 14.43 -2.98 25.47
N VAL A 216 15.48 -2.78 26.28
CA VAL A 216 16.76 -2.18 25.87
C VAL A 216 17.37 -2.92 24.67
N ASN A 217 17.13 -4.23 24.56
CA ASN A 217 17.66 -5.08 23.50
C ASN A 217 16.68 -5.36 22.35
N SER A 218 15.52 -4.67 22.30
CA SER A 218 14.54 -4.90 21.23
C SER A 218 15.12 -4.54 19.86
N HIS A 219 14.92 -5.39 18.86
CA HIS A 219 15.27 -5.09 17.48
C HIS A 219 14.24 -4.16 16.82
N TYR A 220 14.56 -3.60 15.65
CA TYR A 220 13.69 -2.60 15.01
C TYR A 220 12.31 -3.19 14.68
N GLU A 221 12.30 -4.45 14.24
CA GLU A 221 11.10 -5.21 13.92
C GLU A 221 10.22 -5.40 15.16
N ASP A 222 10.81 -5.78 16.29
CA ASP A 222 10.08 -5.91 17.56
C ASP A 222 9.46 -4.58 17.99
N VAL A 223 10.21 -3.48 17.84
CA VAL A 223 9.71 -2.14 18.17
C VAL A 223 8.54 -1.76 17.27
N CYS A 224 8.56 -2.12 15.98
CA CYS A 224 7.43 -1.86 15.09
C CYS A 224 6.16 -2.60 15.54
N GLU A 225 6.28 -3.88 15.91
CA GLU A 225 5.15 -4.66 16.43
C GLU A 225 4.60 -4.09 17.74
N ILE A 226 5.48 -3.68 18.65
CA ILE A 226 5.09 -3.01 19.90
C ILE A 226 4.36 -1.70 19.60
N VAL A 227 4.81 -0.93 18.62
CA VAL A 227 4.17 0.33 18.20
C VAL A 227 2.75 0.08 17.67
N TYR A 228 2.55 -0.93 16.84
CA TYR A 228 1.22 -1.28 16.31
C TYR A 228 0.26 -1.74 17.41
N ALA A 229 0.76 -2.55 18.34
CA ALA A 229 0.00 -2.97 19.52
C ALA A 229 -0.35 -1.79 20.42
N ALA A 230 0.60 -0.87 20.63
CA ALA A 230 0.42 0.33 21.44
C ALA A 230 -0.67 1.26 20.87
N GLU A 231 -0.68 1.49 19.55
CA GLU A 231 -1.75 2.26 18.89
C GLU A 231 -3.12 1.63 19.13
N THR A 232 -3.23 0.31 18.97
CA THR A 232 -4.50 -0.40 19.22
C THR A 232 -4.99 -0.21 20.66
N ILE A 233 -4.08 -0.24 21.63
CA ILE A 233 -4.41 -0.04 23.05
C ILE A 233 -4.87 1.38 23.30
N VAL A 234 -4.13 2.38 22.80
CA VAL A 234 -4.48 3.80 22.94
C VAL A 234 -5.86 4.08 22.34
N ASN A 235 -6.12 3.58 21.13
CA ASN A 235 -7.42 3.77 20.47
C ASN A 235 -8.57 3.13 21.26
N ARG A 236 -8.36 1.95 21.86
CA ARG A 236 -9.36 1.31 22.73
C ARG A 236 -9.60 2.08 24.03
N MET A 237 -8.55 2.64 24.63
CA MET A 237 -8.67 3.48 25.83
C MET A 237 -9.49 4.73 25.53
N GLU A 238 -9.21 5.43 24.43
CA GLU A 238 -9.96 6.63 24.03
C GLU A 238 -11.43 6.32 23.75
N GLN A 239 -11.73 5.22 23.06
CA GLN A 239 -13.12 4.79 22.82
C GLN A 239 -13.86 4.45 24.12
N ASN A 240 -13.18 3.86 25.10
CA ASN A 240 -13.78 3.53 26.39
C ASN A 240 -14.01 4.77 27.25
N GLU A 241 -13.08 5.71 27.25
CA GLU A 241 -13.23 7.02 27.89
C GLU A 241 -14.41 7.79 27.28
N GLU A 242 -14.52 7.82 25.95
CA GLU A 242 -15.64 8.48 25.26
C GLU A 242 -16.99 7.85 25.62
N LYS A 243 -17.06 6.51 25.68
CA LYS A 243 -18.27 5.79 26.12
C LYS A 243 -18.61 6.10 27.57
N SER A 244 -17.62 6.13 28.45
CA SER A 244 -17.80 6.46 29.87
C SER A 244 -18.34 7.89 30.02
N LEU A 245 -17.75 8.87 29.31
CA LEU A 245 -18.19 10.26 29.34
C LEU A 245 -19.63 10.42 28.83
N LYS A 246 -19.99 9.74 27.73
CA LYS A 246 -21.37 9.73 27.22
C LYS A 246 -22.35 9.14 28.22
N ALA A 247 -21.98 8.05 28.90
CA ALA A 247 -22.81 7.45 29.94
C ALA A 247 -23.00 8.39 31.14
N THR A 248 -21.93 9.10 31.57
CA THR A 248 -22.01 10.11 32.63
C THR A 248 -22.93 11.26 32.24
N ILE A 249 -22.81 11.79 31.02
CA ILE A 249 -23.67 12.89 30.54
C ILE A 249 -25.13 12.44 30.49
N ALA A 250 -25.41 11.24 29.95
CA ALA A 250 -26.77 10.70 29.90
C ALA A 250 -27.38 10.54 31.31
N GLY A 251 -26.59 10.10 32.29
CA GLY A 251 -27.02 10.00 33.69
C GLY A 251 -27.35 11.36 34.32
N ILE A 252 -26.53 12.39 34.04
CA ILE A 252 -26.78 13.76 34.50
C ILE A 252 -28.08 14.31 33.89
N SER A 253 -28.26 14.19 32.57
CA SER A 253 -29.47 14.67 31.90
C SER A 253 -30.74 13.95 32.39
N ALA A 254 -30.69 12.63 32.60
CA ALA A 254 -31.84 11.90 33.14
C ALA A 254 -32.24 12.37 34.55
N HIS A 255 -31.24 12.69 35.39
CA HIS A 255 -31.49 13.24 36.72
C HIS A 255 -32.02 14.68 36.67
N GLU A 256 -31.55 15.52 35.74
CA GLU A 256 -32.13 16.85 35.49
C GLU A 256 -33.60 16.75 35.08
N ASP A 257 -33.94 15.83 34.16
CA ASP A 257 -35.33 15.59 33.74
C ASP A 257 -36.23 15.15 34.91
N GLU A 258 -35.74 14.26 35.79
CA GLU A 258 -36.46 13.85 37.01
C GLU A 258 -36.66 15.01 37.98
N GLN A 259 -35.64 15.85 38.16
CA GLN A 259 -35.74 17.05 38.99
C GLN A 259 -36.77 18.04 38.42
N ASP A 260 -36.79 18.26 37.11
CA ASP A 260 -37.76 19.12 36.44
C ASP A 260 -39.20 18.61 36.61
N VAL A 261 -39.41 17.29 36.49
CA VAL A 261 -40.73 16.67 36.72
C VAL A 261 -41.18 16.86 38.17
N GLU A 262 -40.31 16.61 39.16
CA GLU A 262 -40.67 16.79 40.57
C GLU A 262 -40.86 18.27 40.93
N LEU A 263 -40.07 19.18 40.35
CA LEU A 263 -40.24 20.63 40.51
C LEU A 263 -41.62 21.08 39.99
N GLN A 264 -42.03 20.61 38.80
CA GLN A 264 -43.35 20.88 38.25
C GLN A 264 -44.46 20.32 39.15
N ARG A 265 -44.25 19.13 39.71
CA ARG A 265 -45.18 18.52 40.66
C ARG A 265 -45.32 19.35 41.93
N GLN A 266 -44.22 19.85 42.48
CA GLN A 266 -44.22 20.71 43.67
C GLN A 266 -44.89 22.06 43.38
N LYS A 267 -44.57 22.72 42.27
CA LYS A 267 -45.24 23.96 41.82
C LYS A 267 -46.76 23.77 41.73
N LYS A 268 -47.22 22.65 41.18
CA LYS A 268 -48.65 22.32 41.08
C LYS A 268 -49.32 22.11 42.44
N LYS A 269 -48.62 21.51 43.41
CA LYS A 269 -49.11 21.37 44.80
C LYS A 269 -49.21 22.73 45.49
N LEU A 270 -48.19 23.58 45.33
CA LEU A 270 -48.15 24.92 45.93
C LEU A 270 -49.33 25.77 45.45
N SER A 271 -49.56 25.81 44.13
CA SER A 271 -50.69 26.55 43.53
C SER A 271 -52.06 26.08 44.04
N LYS A 272 -52.23 24.78 44.33
CA LYS A 272 -53.47 24.27 44.94
C LYS A 272 -53.64 24.76 46.38
N LEU A 273 -52.57 24.78 47.16
CA LEU A 273 -52.60 25.27 48.54
C LEU A 273 -52.88 26.77 48.59
N GLU A 274 -52.26 27.56 47.72
CA GLU A 274 -52.53 29.01 47.61
C GLU A 274 -54.01 29.30 47.31
N LYS A 275 -54.64 28.54 46.41
CA LYS A 275 -56.08 28.66 46.14
C LYS A 275 -56.94 28.32 47.36
N LEU A 276 -56.59 27.28 48.11
CA LEU A 276 -57.31 26.89 49.34
C LEU A 276 -57.19 27.94 50.43
N VAL A 277 -56.00 28.55 50.60
CA VAL A 277 -55.77 29.61 51.57
C VAL A 277 -56.51 30.90 51.15
N GLY A 278 -56.48 31.26 49.87
CA GLY A 278 -57.26 32.41 49.36
C GLY A 278 -58.76 32.27 49.59
N LEU A 279 -59.32 31.09 49.33
CA LEU A 279 -60.74 30.79 49.60
C LEU A 279 -61.09 30.82 51.10
N ASN A 280 -60.17 30.43 51.98
CA ASN A 280 -60.37 30.49 53.43
C ASN A 280 -60.24 31.91 54.00
N ILE A 281 -59.53 32.82 53.32
CA ILE A 281 -59.41 34.23 53.75
C ILE A 281 -60.66 35.03 53.32
N GLU A 282 -61.27 34.72 52.16
CA GLU A 282 -62.55 35.31 51.74
C GLU A 282 -63.77 34.85 52.57
N GLN A 283 -63.62 33.80 53.39
CA GLN A 283 -64.69 33.25 54.24
C GLN A 283 -64.56 33.60 55.73
N ARG A 284 -63.61 34.44 56.14
CA ARG A 284 -63.60 35.01 57.51
C ARG A 284 -64.32 36.37 57.51
N PRO A 285 -65.34 36.56 58.38
CA PRO A 285 -66.13 37.79 58.46
C PRO A 285 -65.32 39.00 58.95
#